data_AF-L8FRL0-F1
#
_entry.id   AF-L8FRL0-F1
#
_cell.length_a   1.000
_cell.length_b   1.000
_cell.length_c   1.000
_cell.angle_alpha   90.00
_cell.angle_beta   90.00
_cell.angle_gamma   90.00
#
_symmetry.space_group_name_H-M   'P 1'
#
loop_
_entity.id
_entity.type
_entity.pdbx_description
1 polymer ?
#
loop_
_entity_poly.entity_id
_entity_poly.type
_entity_poly.pdbx_seq_one_letter_code
_entity_poly.pdbx_strand_id
1 'polypeptide(L)'
;MTADSAFNVTSVGKRVSVPSSGFVSRKFGVEVYHADLDIYRLFTECRVGGVNLNLPATGMSTIEIPMMGRDMETASGGSAPFFSSPTAETTTGLLAAVNGLLRVGGVNQGVITGAQVNLDLSPSADPVVGQDFVPEIFLGRASVSGQLTAFLEDLTLVNYFKNETEVEVLLYLLTSSAAASDFMTIYMPKI
;
A
#
# COMPACT_ATOMS: atom_id res chain seq x y z
N MET A 1 -23.10 -28.51 -17.46
CA MET A 1 -21.90 -27.66 -17.55
C MET A 1 -20.86 -28.28 -16.65
N THR A 2 -19.79 -28.83 -17.22
CA THR A 2 -18.71 -29.47 -16.47
C THR A 2 -17.79 -28.37 -15.94
N ALA A 3 -17.45 -28.39 -14.65
CA ALA A 3 -16.53 -27.42 -14.09
C ALA A 3 -15.17 -27.54 -14.79
N ASP A 4 -14.65 -26.41 -15.27
CA ASP A 4 -13.30 -26.35 -15.82
C ASP A 4 -12.30 -26.64 -14.70
N SER A 5 -11.55 -27.72 -14.84
CA SER A 5 -10.67 -28.27 -13.80
C SER A 5 -9.19 -27.98 -14.07
N ALA A 6 -8.86 -27.28 -15.16
CA ALA A 6 -7.48 -27.00 -15.55
C ALA A 6 -7.34 -25.58 -16.12
N PHE A 7 -7.25 -24.60 -15.23
CA PHE A 7 -6.86 -23.24 -15.58
C PHE A 7 -5.53 -22.89 -14.93
N ASN A 8 -4.63 -22.25 -15.69
CA ASN A 8 -3.37 -21.76 -15.17
C ASN A 8 -3.57 -20.36 -14.60
N VAL A 9 -3.48 -20.21 -13.28
CA VAL A 9 -3.32 -18.90 -12.65
C VAL A 9 -1.84 -18.53 -12.70
N THR A 10 -1.42 -17.83 -13.74
CA THR A 10 -0.14 -17.11 -13.69
C THR A 10 -0.29 -15.99 -12.68
N SER A 11 0.20 -16.20 -11.47
CA SER A 11 0.43 -15.13 -10.50
C SER A 11 1.48 -14.18 -11.07
N VAL A 12 1.04 -13.16 -11.79
CA VAL A 12 1.89 -12.06 -12.25
C VAL A 12 2.08 -11.13 -11.05
N GLY A 13 2.91 -11.54 -10.09
CA GLY A 13 3.09 -10.81 -8.84
C GLY A 13 4.51 -10.92 -8.30
N LYS A 14 5.03 -9.81 -7.78
CA LYS A 14 6.22 -9.81 -6.93
C LYS A 14 5.76 -9.98 -5.48
N ARG A 15 6.22 -11.03 -4.80
CA ARG A 15 5.95 -11.23 -3.38
C ARG A 15 6.94 -10.39 -2.56
N VAL A 16 6.42 -9.48 -1.75
CA VAL A 16 7.19 -8.81 -0.70
C VAL A 16 6.83 -9.45 0.64
N SER A 17 7.85 -9.82 1.41
CA SER A 17 7.69 -10.37 2.76
C SER A 17 8.67 -9.67 3.69
N VAL A 18 8.24 -9.41 4.92
CA VAL A 18 9.12 -8.93 6.00
C VAL A 18 9.47 -10.15 6.87
N PRO A 19 10.58 -10.87 6.59
CA PRO A 19 10.97 -12.02 7.40
C PRO A 19 11.50 -11.57 8.76
N SER A 20 11.40 -12.43 9.78
CA SER A 20 11.92 -12.16 11.13
C SER A 20 13.45 -12.06 11.18
N SER A 21 14.15 -12.59 10.18
CA SER A 21 15.60 -12.47 10.00
C SER A 21 15.98 -12.47 8.52
N GLY A 22 17.17 -11.96 8.20
CA GLY A 22 17.68 -11.97 6.81
C GLY A 22 16.98 -11.01 5.85
N PHE A 23 16.30 -9.98 6.36
CA PHE A 23 15.71 -8.96 5.50
C PHE A 23 16.81 -8.13 4.83
N VAL A 24 16.69 -7.95 3.50
CA VAL A 24 17.59 -7.07 2.76
C VAL A 24 17.11 -5.65 2.94
N SER A 25 17.93 -4.86 3.64
CA SER A 25 17.70 -3.45 3.92
C SER A 25 17.95 -2.63 2.64
N ARG A 26 16.94 -2.49 1.79
CA ARG A 26 17.05 -1.71 0.54
C ARG A 26 16.85 -0.23 0.82
N LYS A 27 17.70 0.58 0.19
CA LYS A 27 17.59 2.03 0.13
C LYS A 27 17.16 2.42 -1.29
N PHE A 28 16.31 3.43 -1.40
CA PHE A 28 15.77 3.91 -2.67
C PHE A 28 16.31 5.32 -2.96
N GLY A 29 16.48 5.66 -4.23
CA GLY A 29 16.68 7.03 -4.68
C GLY A 29 15.39 7.51 -5.33
N VAL A 30 14.88 8.67 -4.92
CA VAL A 30 13.64 9.24 -5.46
C VAL A 30 13.98 10.58 -6.09
N GLU A 31 13.69 10.74 -7.38
CA GLU A 31 13.91 11.99 -8.09
C GLU A 31 12.59 12.72 -8.34
N VAL A 32 12.58 14.02 -8.07
CA VAL A 32 11.55 14.95 -8.52
C VAL A 32 12.16 15.86 -9.56
N TYR A 33 11.79 15.64 -10.82
CA TYR A 33 12.27 16.42 -11.96
C TYR A 33 11.24 17.48 -12.38
N HIS A 34 11.69 18.74 -12.47
CA HIS A 34 10.90 19.86 -12.97
C HIS A 34 11.35 20.20 -14.39
N ALA A 35 10.66 19.63 -15.38
CA ALA A 35 11.01 19.76 -16.80
C ALA A 35 10.95 21.19 -17.35
N ASP A 36 10.17 22.07 -16.72
CA ASP A 36 10.07 23.50 -17.03
C ASP A 36 11.41 24.23 -16.84
N LEU A 37 12.01 24.04 -15.66
CA LEU A 37 13.20 24.77 -15.21
C LEU A 37 14.50 23.99 -15.42
N ASP A 38 14.38 22.72 -15.84
CA ASP A 38 15.48 21.76 -15.96
C ASP A 38 16.26 21.59 -14.64
N ILE A 39 15.49 21.46 -13.55
CA ILE A 39 15.99 21.27 -12.18
C ILE A 39 15.51 19.90 -11.67
N TYR A 40 16.40 19.12 -11.08
CA TYR A 40 16.02 17.92 -10.33
C TYR A 40 16.33 18.05 -8.83
N ARG A 41 15.52 17.36 -8.03
CA ARG A 41 15.78 17.10 -6.61
C ARG A 41 15.84 15.59 -6.41
N LEU A 42 17.04 15.08 -6.12
CA LEU A 42 17.28 13.67 -5.87
C LEU A 42 17.37 13.44 -4.36
N PHE A 43 16.37 12.78 -3.82
CA PHE A 43 16.41 12.28 -2.45
C PHE A 43 17.17 10.96 -2.46
N THR A 44 18.29 10.92 -1.73
CA THR A 44 19.14 9.74 -1.65
C THR A 44 18.87 8.97 -0.38
N GLU A 45 19.14 7.67 -0.45
CA GLU A 45 19.03 6.75 0.69
C GLU A 45 17.64 6.75 1.38
N CYS A 46 16.58 6.92 0.60
CA CYS A 46 15.21 6.87 1.08
C CYS A 46 14.84 5.47 1.59
N ARG A 47 14.17 5.44 2.74
CA ARG A 47 13.56 4.24 3.30
C ARG A 47 12.06 4.41 3.36
N VAL A 48 11.34 3.36 2.96
CA VAL A 48 9.87 3.32 3.04
C VAL A 48 9.48 3.10 4.49
N GLY A 49 8.79 4.08 5.07
CA GLY A 49 8.32 4.06 6.45
C GLY A 49 7.02 3.29 6.65
N GLY A 50 6.27 3.05 5.57
CA GLY A 50 4.97 2.40 5.67
C GLY A 50 4.17 2.47 4.36
N VAL A 51 2.92 2.02 4.43
CA VAL A 51 1.93 2.16 3.36
C VAL A 51 0.58 2.43 4.01
N ASN A 52 -0.04 3.55 3.64
CA ASN A 52 -1.41 3.88 4.03
C ASN A 52 -2.30 3.74 2.80
N LEU A 53 -3.35 2.94 2.93
CA LEU A 53 -4.36 2.75 1.91
C LEU A 53 -5.69 3.26 2.44
N ASN A 54 -6.25 4.24 1.74
CA ASN A 54 -7.54 4.83 2.06
C ASN A 54 -8.54 4.54 0.95
N LEU A 55 -9.64 3.87 1.31
CA LEU A 55 -10.69 3.45 0.40
C LEU A 55 -12.03 4.03 0.86
N PRO A 56 -12.40 5.24 0.41
CA PRO A 56 -13.67 5.85 0.78
C PRO A 56 -14.86 5.20 0.06
N ALA A 57 -16.07 5.30 0.64
CA ALA A 57 -17.33 4.87 -0.01
C ALA A 57 -17.54 5.50 -1.39
N THR A 58 -17.14 6.78 -1.51
CA THR A 58 -17.28 7.55 -2.75
C THR A 58 -15.98 8.28 -3.00
N GLY A 59 -15.53 8.30 -4.25
CA GLY A 59 -14.26 8.89 -4.65
C GLY A 59 -13.21 7.86 -5.04
N MET A 60 -11.99 8.36 -5.24
CA MET A 60 -10.85 7.56 -5.66
C MET A 60 -10.16 6.94 -4.44
N SER A 61 -9.81 5.67 -4.53
CA SER A 61 -8.95 5.03 -3.52
C SER A 61 -7.54 5.58 -3.65
N THR A 62 -6.92 5.94 -2.53
CA THR A 62 -5.58 6.54 -2.50
C THR A 62 -4.60 5.64 -1.76
N ILE A 63 -3.39 5.55 -2.28
CA ILE A 63 -2.25 4.90 -1.60
C ILE A 63 -1.23 5.99 -1.30
N GLU A 64 -0.80 6.05 -0.05
CA GLU A 64 0.28 6.90 0.42
C GLU A 64 1.43 6.02 0.91
N ILE A 65 2.64 6.31 0.44
CA ILE A 65 3.86 5.60 0.82
C ILE A 65 4.78 6.61 1.47
N PRO A 66 4.72 6.77 2.82
CA PRO A 66 5.63 7.67 3.51
C PRO A 66 7.07 7.15 3.36
N MET A 67 7.98 8.05 3.01
CA MET A 67 9.41 7.76 2.87
C MET A 67 10.23 8.77 3.66
N MET A 68 11.30 8.30 4.29
CA MET A 68 12.29 9.16 4.93
C MET A 68 13.60 9.08 4.16
N GLY A 69 14.07 10.21 3.64
CA GLY A 69 15.36 10.36 2.97
C GLY A 69 16.45 10.75 3.96
N ARG A 70 17.69 10.38 3.66
CA ARG A 70 18.86 10.78 4.45
C ARG A 70 19.38 12.14 4.03
N ASP A 71 19.36 12.38 2.71
CA ASP A 71 19.91 13.59 2.11
C ASP A 71 19.16 13.96 0.83
N MET A 72 19.30 15.22 0.41
CA MET A 72 18.71 15.76 -0.80
C MET A 72 19.77 16.47 -1.63
N GLU A 73 20.03 15.93 -2.82
CA GLU A 73 20.90 16.53 -3.82
C GLU A 73 20.08 17.29 -4.86
N THR A 74 20.59 18.43 -5.33
CA THR A 74 19.94 19.22 -6.39
C THR A 74 20.94 19.56 -7.47
N ALA A 75 20.59 19.36 -8.73
CA ALA A 75 21.35 19.94 -9.84
C ALA A 75 20.44 20.45 -10.96
N SER A 76 21.03 21.19 -11.89
CA SER A 76 20.34 21.88 -12.99
C SER A 76 21.13 21.79 -14.30
N GLY A 77 20.45 21.96 -15.43
CA GLY A 77 21.05 21.95 -16.77
C GLY A 77 21.50 20.56 -17.23
N GLY A 78 22.61 20.44 -17.95
CA GLY A 78 23.06 19.19 -18.62
C GLY A 78 23.36 17.98 -17.71
N SER A 79 23.22 18.12 -16.39
CA SER A 79 23.28 17.03 -15.41
C SER A 79 21.88 16.52 -15.00
N ALA A 80 20.80 17.16 -15.49
CA ALA A 80 19.41 16.79 -15.27
C ALA A 80 18.81 16.16 -16.54
N PRO A 81 17.92 15.15 -16.44
CA PRO A 81 17.56 14.37 -15.24
C PRO A 81 18.60 13.28 -14.89
N PHE A 82 18.68 12.91 -13.60
CA PHE A 82 19.52 11.81 -13.13
C PHE A 82 18.97 10.45 -13.61
N PHE A 83 17.64 10.25 -13.56
CA PHE A 83 17.00 9.11 -14.20
C PHE A 83 16.54 9.47 -15.60
N SER A 84 17.29 9.03 -16.60
CA SER A 84 17.08 9.37 -18.02
C SER A 84 16.00 8.53 -18.73
N SER A 85 15.44 7.51 -18.07
CA SER A 85 14.43 6.60 -18.66
C SER A 85 13.32 6.18 -17.68
N PRO A 86 12.57 7.12 -17.09
CA PRO A 86 11.39 6.75 -16.31
C PRO A 86 10.37 6.06 -17.20
N THR A 87 9.82 4.94 -16.72
CA THR A 87 8.68 4.28 -17.40
C THR A 87 7.46 5.17 -17.25
N ALA A 88 6.73 5.40 -18.34
CA ALA A 88 5.52 6.21 -18.30
C ALA A 88 4.47 5.62 -17.35
N GLU A 89 3.67 6.49 -16.74
CA GLU A 89 2.57 6.08 -15.87
C GLU A 89 1.58 5.19 -16.64
N THR A 90 1.12 4.13 -16.00
CA THR A 90 0.13 3.23 -16.59
C THR A 90 -1.23 3.91 -16.63
N THR A 91 -1.95 3.83 -17.75
CA THR A 91 -3.33 4.33 -17.89
C THR A 91 -4.39 3.37 -17.35
N THR A 92 -3.99 2.39 -16.54
CA THR A 92 -4.90 1.41 -15.94
C THR A 92 -5.95 2.14 -15.09
N GLY A 93 -7.21 1.70 -15.21
CA GLY A 93 -8.34 2.35 -14.55
C GLY A 93 -8.12 2.49 -13.04
N LEU A 94 -8.38 3.68 -12.51
CA LEU A 94 -8.32 3.93 -11.08
C LEU A 94 -9.39 3.10 -10.37
N LEU A 95 -9.04 2.54 -9.21
CA LEU A 95 -10.00 1.89 -8.34
C LEU A 95 -10.94 2.96 -7.76
N ALA A 96 -12.11 3.09 -8.39
CA ALA A 96 -13.16 4.02 -8.00
C ALA A 96 -14.22 3.28 -7.20
N ALA A 97 -14.42 3.74 -5.96
CA ALA A 97 -15.43 3.27 -5.00
C ALA A 97 -15.37 1.78 -4.61
N VAL A 98 -15.48 1.54 -3.30
CA VAL A 98 -15.53 0.21 -2.69
C VAL A 98 -16.85 -0.48 -3.08
N ASN A 99 -16.87 -1.22 -4.19
CA ASN A 99 -17.75 -2.39 -4.35
C ASN A 99 -17.15 -3.60 -3.63
N GLY A 100 -16.74 -3.35 -2.38
CA GLY A 100 -16.05 -4.29 -1.53
C GLY A 100 -17.02 -5.25 -0.87
N LEU A 101 -16.95 -6.52 -1.23
CA LEU A 101 -17.55 -7.59 -0.44
C LEU A 101 -16.68 -7.81 0.79
N LEU A 102 -17.23 -7.56 1.99
CA LEU A 102 -16.64 -8.04 3.24
C LEU A 102 -16.95 -9.51 3.38
N ARG A 103 -15.93 -10.36 3.42
CA ARG A 103 -16.08 -11.74 3.94
C ARG A 103 -15.59 -11.80 5.37
N VAL A 104 -16.45 -12.31 6.24
CA VAL A 104 -16.16 -12.62 7.65
C VAL A 104 -16.48 -14.08 7.90
N GLY A 105 -15.47 -14.87 8.26
CA GLY A 105 -15.62 -16.31 8.52
C GLY A 105 -16.16 -17.10 7.32
N GLY A 106 -15.69 -16.80 6.10
CA GLY A 106 -16.14 -17.44 4.87
C GLY A 106 -17.51 -17.01 4.33
N VAL A 107 -18.24 -16.12 5.02
CA VAL A 107 -19.57 -15.64 4.60
C VAL A 107 -19.49 -14.16 4.22
N ASN A 108 -20.16 -13.77 3.12
CA ASN A 108 -20.29 -12.36 2.74
C ASN A 108 -21.20 -11.66 3.77
N GLN A 109 -20.69 -10.68 4.51
CA GLN A 109 -21.33 -10.12 5.71
C GLN A 109 -21.57 -8.60 5.65
N GLY A 110 -21.76 -8.04 4.46
CA GLY A 110 -22.31 -6.68 4.30
C GLY A 110 -21.58 -5.81 3.28
N VAL A 111 -22.22 -4.69 2.94
CA VAL A 111 -21.69 -3.65 2.04
C VAL A 111 -20.80 -2.69 2.84
N ILE A 112 -19.50 -2.67 2.51
CA ILE A 112 -18.51 -1.77 3.12
C ILE A 112 -18.72 -0.36 2.58
N THR A 113 -18.81 0.62 3.48
CA THR A 113 -18.90 2.06 3.15
C THR A 113 -17.57 2.79 3.33
N GLY A 114 -16.53 2.09 3.73
CA GLY A 114 -15.19 2.65 3.81
C GLY A 114 -14.23 1.70 4.49
N ALA A 115 -12.98 1.72 4.05
CA ALA A 115 -11.91 0.98 4.69
C ALA A 115 -10.61 1.78 4.63
N GLN A 116 -9.83 1.70 5.70
CA GLN A 116 -8.48 2.24 5.79
C GLN A 116 -7.57 1.16 6.34
N VAL A 117 -6.42 0.97 5.70
CA VAL A 117 -5.39 0.03 6.16
C VAL A 117 -4.07 0.78 6.18
N ASN A 118 -3.44 0.81 7.35
CA ASN A 118 -2.17 1.46 7.57
C ASN A 118 -1.13 0.44 8.03
N LEU A 119 -0.06 0.31 7.27
CA LEU A 119 1.14 -0.41 7.63
C LEU A 119 2.20 0.61 8.01
N ASP A 120 2.64 0.58 9.26
CA ASP A 120 3.67 1.48 9.78
C ASP A 120 4.88 0.70 10.27
N LEU A 121 6.06 1.14 9.86
CA LEU A 121 7.35 0.65 10.37
C LEU A 121 8.02 1.70 11.26
N SER A 122 7.38 2.84 11.53
CA SER A 122 7.84 3.90 12.44
C SER A 122 9.33 4.23 12.25
N PRO A 123 9.74 4.76 11.09
CA PRO A 123 11.15 4.96 10.79
C PRO A 123 11.74 6.05 11.70
N SER A 124 12.95 5.81 12.24
CA SER A 124 13.65 6.74 13.13
C SER A 124 15.06 7.04 12.63
N ALA A 125 15.55 8.23 12.96
CA ALA A 125 16.82 8.77 12.50
C ALA A 125 17.46 9.58 13.64
N ASP A 126 18.50 9.03 14.26
CA ASP A 126 19.18 9.68 15.38
C ASP A 126 20.43 10.44 14.87
N PRO A 127 20.51 11.77 15.06
CA PRO A 127 21.65 12.55 14.62
C PRO A 127 22.88 12.29 15.49
N VAL A 128 24.07 12.29 14.89
CA VAL A 128 25.35 12.14 15.60
C VAL A 128 26.15 13.42 15.54
N VAL A 129 26.92 13.69 16.61
CA VAL A 129 27.79 14.87 16.66
C VAL A 129 28.96 14.67 15.68
N GLY A 130 29.13 15.59 14.74
CA GLY A 130 30.25 15.61 13.79
C GLY A 130 29.92 15.21 12.35
N GLN A 131 28.64 15.05 12.00
CA GLN A 131 28.17 14.88 10.62
C GLN A 131 26.89 15.69 10.39
N ASP A 132 26.73 16.28 9.21
CA ASP A 132 25.55 17.07 8.83
C ASP A 132 24.37 16.19 8.37
N PHE A 133 24.61 14.90 8.17
CA PHE A 133 23.61 13.90 7.81
C PHE A 133 23.48 12.81 8.88
N VAL A 134 22.30 12.22 8.96
CA VAL A 134 22.03 11.10 9.88
C VAL A 134 22.81 9.86 9.42
N PRO A 135 23.45 9.06 10.29
CA PRO A 135 24.23 7.90 9.86
C PRO A 135 23.43 6.80 9.16
N GLU A 136 22.23 6.52 9.65
CA GLU A 136 21.35 5.46 9.18
C GLU A 136 19.90 5.79 9.57
N ILE A 137 18.96 5.38 8.73
CA ILE A 137 17.54 5.38 9.06
C ILE A 137 17.17 3.97 9.53
N PHE A 138 16.69 3.85 10.76
CA PHE A 138 16.23 2.60 11.34
C PHE A 138 14.74 2.43 11.07
N LEU A 139 14.33 1.20 10.76
CA LEU A 139 12.92 0.83 10.73
C LEU A 139 12.59 0.04 11.99
N GLY A 140 11.48 0.38 12.61
CA GLY A 140 10.88 -0.34 13.72
C GLY A 140 10.14 -1.60 13.27
N ARG A 141 9.29 -2.10 14.18
CA ARG A 141 8.44 -3.27 13.90
C ARG A 141 7.31 -2.88 12.95
N ALA A 142 7.05 -3.72 11.95
CA ALA A 142 5.90 -3.56 11.09
C ALA A 142 4.61 -3.79 11.89
N SER A 143 3.85 -2.72 12.11
CA SER A 143 2.52 -2.74 12.68
C SER A 143 1.50 -2.53 11.58
N VAL A 144 0.45 -3.34 11.54
CA VAL A 144 -0.66 -3.17 10.61
C VAL A 144 -1.89 -2.82 11.43
N SER A 145 -2.46 -1.66 11.17
CA SER A 145 -3.72 -1.20 11.74
C SER A 145 -4.72 -0.91 10.62
N GLY A 146 -6.01 -0.87 10.95
CA GLY A 146 -7.03 -0.54 9.98
C GLY A 146 -8.33 -0.12 10.64
N GLN A 147 -9.16 0.56 9.86
CA GLN A 147 -10.52 0.92 10.22
C GLN A 147 -11.45 0.46 9.10
N LEU A 148 -12.58 -0.13 9.48
CA LEU A 148 -13.61 -0.52 8.54
C LEU A 148 -14.95 0.07 8.97
N THR A 149 -15.68 0.62 8.01
CA THR A 149 -17.04 1.11 8.20
C THR A 149 -17.97 0.34 7.26
N ALA A 150 -19.04 -0.22 7.81
CA ALA A 150 -20.05 -0.97 7.07
C ALA A 150 -21.45 -0.54 7.53
N PHE A 151 -22.45 -0.77 6.67
CA PHE A 151 -23.83 -0.67 7.12
C PHE A 151 -24.16 -1.80 8.09
N LEU A 152 -24.88 -1.47 9.16
CA LEU A 152 -25.37 -2.47 10.10
C LEU A 152 -26.62 -3.13 9.51
N GLU A 153 -26.43 -4.26 8.84
CA GLU A 153 -27.53 -5.05 8.28
C GLU A 153 -28.10 -6.05 9.30
N ASP A 154 -27.24 -6.60 10.17
CA ASP A 154 -27.62 -7.60 11.17
C ASP A 154 -26.72 -7.53 12.43
N LEU A 155 -27.16 -8.17 13.52
CA LEU A 155 -26.47 -8.28 14.81
C LEU A 155 -25.19 -9.13 14.73
N THR A 156 -24.92 -9.79 13.61
CA THR A 156 -23.76 -10.67 13.43
C THR A 156 -22.43 -9.95 13.66
N LEU A 157 -22.19 -8.79 13.04
CA LEU A 157 -20.96 -7.99 13.27
C LEU A 157 -20.85 -7.51 14.73
N VAL A 158 -21.98 -7.17 15.35
CA VAL A 158 -22.03 -6.74 16.75
C VAL A 158 -21.73 -7.90 17.70
N ASN A 159 -22.19 -9.12 17.37
CA ASN A 159 -21.89 -10.32 18.15
C ASN A 159 -20.43 -10.73 18.04
N TYR A 160 -19.80 -10.60 16.87
CA TYR A 160 -18.37 -10.86 16.72
C TYR A 160 -17.53 -9.90 17.57
N PHE A 161 -17.89 -8.61 17.59
CA PHE A 161 -17.24 -7.64 18.46
C PHE A 161 -17.48 -7.95 19.94
N LYS A 162 -18.73 -8.23 20.34
CA LYS A 162 -19.07 -8.54 21.73
C LYS A 162 -18.40 -9.81 22.27
N ASN A 163 -18.25 -10.82 21.41
CA ASN A 163 -17.67 -12.11 21.77
C ASN A 163 -16.16 -12.19 21.49
N GLU A 164 -15.52 -11.07 21.09
CA GLU A 164 -14.09 -11.00 20.74
C GLU A 164 -13.64 -12.15 19.81
N THR A 165 -14.50 -12.47 18.84
CA THR A 165 -14.24 -13.59 17.94
C THR A 165 -13.23 -13.17 16.89
N GLU A 166 -12.11 -13.89 16.77
CA GLU A 166 -11.16 -13.70 15.67
C GLU A 166 -11.87 -13.90 14.34
N VAL A 167 -11.77 -12.90 13.45
CA VAL A 167 -12.39 -12.97 12.13
C VAL A 167 -11.34 -12.74 11.05
N GLU A 168 -11.52 -13.42 9.93
CA GLU A 168 -10.83 -13.05 8.69
C GLU A 168 -11.57 -11.89 8.02
N VAL A 169 -10.83 -11.01 7.38
CA VAL A 169 -11.39 -9.94 6.54
C VAL A 169 -10.74 -9.99 5.17
N LEU A 170 -11.58 -10.16 4.15
CA LEU A 170 -11.20 -10.03 2.75
C LEU A 170 -11.91 -8.82 2.17
N LEU A 171 -11.14 -7.87 1.64
CA LEU A 171 -11.63 -6.76 0.85
C LEU A 171 -11.38 -7.06 -0.63
N TYR A 172 -12.45 -7.13 -1.41
CA TYR A 172 -12.39 -7.38 -2.86
C TYR A 172 -12.76 -6.11 -3.62
N LEU A 173 -11.79 -5.46 -4.25
CA LEU A 173 -11.96 -4.17 -4.91
C LEU A 173 -11.94 -4.37 -6.41
N LEU A 174 -12.95 -3.87 -7.11
CA LEU A 174 -13.08 -3.96 -8.57
C LEU A 174 -12.91 -2.58 -9.19
N THR A 175 -12.25 -2.49 -10.35
CA THR A 175 -12.15 -1.24 -11.12
C THR A 175 -13.41 -0.90 -11.92
N SER A 176 -14.29 -1.89 -12.16
CA SER A 176 -15.54 -1.75 -12.91
C SER A 176 -16.54 -2.86 -12.56
N SER A 177 -17.81 -2.67 -12.94
CA SER A 177 -18.86 -3.70 -12.78
C SER A 177 -18.81 -4.82 -13.83
N ALA A 178 -17.79 -4.84 -14.70
CA ALA A 178 -17.65 -5.86 -15.73
C ALA A 178 -17.15 -7.20 -15.15
N ALA A 179 -17.59 -8.32 -15.73
CA ALA A 179 -17.21 -9.66 -15.27
C ALA A 179 -15.69 -9.96 -15.39
N ALA A 180 -14.95 -9.20 -16.19
CA ALA A 180 -13.51 -9.30 -16.38
C ALA A 180 -12.77 -8.05 -15.86
N SER A 181 -13.30 -7.39 -14.84
CA SER A 181 -12.68 -6.20 -14.27
C SER A 181 -11.35 -6.52 -13.59
N ASP A 182 -10.39 -5.60 -13.72
CA ASP A 182 -9.21 -5.62 -12.84
C ASP A 182 -9.66 -5.50 -11.39
N PHE A 183 -8.95 -6.20 -10.51
CA PHE A 183 -9.30 -6.28 -9.11
C PHE A 183 -8.07 -6.24 -8.21
N MET A 184 -8.26 -5.72 -7.00
CA MET A 184 -7.30 -5.79 -5.90
C MET A 184 -7.97 -6.53 -4.75
N THR A 185 -7.26 -7.49 -4.15
CA THR A 185 -7.75 -8.18 -2.96
C THR A 185 -6.80 -7.94 -1.81
N ILE A 186 -7.36 -7.54 -0.67
CA ILE A 186 -6.63 -7.38 0.57
C ILE A 186 -7.19 -8.42 1.52
N TYR A 187 -6.32 -9.33 1.95
CA TYR A 187 -6.70 -10.41 2.84
C TYR A 187 -5.96 -10.28 4.16
N MET A 188 -6.71 -10.13 5.23
CA MET A 188 -6.25 -10.13 6.60
C MET A 188 -6.78 -11.40 7.26
N PRO A 189 -5.93 -12.43 7.46
CA PRO A 189 -6.38 -13.74 7.91
C PRO A 189 -6.87 -13.77 9.36
N LYS A 190 -6.44 -12.81 10.18
CA LYS A 190 -6.77 -12.70 11.60
C LYS A 190 -6.80 -11.24 11.99
N ILE A 191 -7.96 -10.75 12.44
CA ILE A 191 -8.16 -9.46 13.09
C ILE A 191 -8.98 -9.61 14.37
#